data_AF-A0A524GH55-F1
#
_entry.id   AF-A0A524GH55-F1
#
_cell.length_a   1.000
_cell.length_b   1.000
_cell.length_c   1.000
_cell.angle_alpha   90.00
_cell.angle_beta   90.00
_cell.angle_gamma   90.00
#
_symmetry.space_group_name_H-M   'P 1'
#
loop_
_entity.id
_entity.type
_entity.pdbx_description
1 polymer ?
#
loop_
_entity_poly.entity_id
_entity_poly.type
_entity_poly.pdbx_seq_one_letter_code
_entity_poly.pdbx_strand_id
1 'polypeptide(L)'
;MFKVIITQDFDHMSEVASRLVVDDIKEKQGGKESYVLGLATGNSPTGLYKHLAKKANKGDFDSTRITSFNLDEYAGLPGKNAQQRVMHAESYSYFMIQELFGLLHTKFREVN
;
A
#
# COMPACT_ATOMS: atom_id res chain seq x y z
N MET A 1 1.94 22.78 -8.04
CA MET A 1 2.45 23.51 -6.86
C MET A 1 3.01 22.48 -5.90
N PHE A 2 4.26 22.66 -5.45
CA PHE A 2 4.89 21.75 -4.48
C PHE A 2 4.37 22.06 -3.07
N LYS A 3 4.06 21.02 -2.28
CA LYS A 3 3.53 21.15 -0.92
C LYS A 3 4.46 20.44 0.06
N VAL A 4 4.85 21.13 1.12
CA VAL A 4 5.62 20.57 2.24
C VAL A 4 4.70 20.44 3.44
N ILE A 5 4.73 19.29 4.11
CA ILE A 5 3.98 19.03 5.33
C ILE A 5 4.98 18.62 6.40
N ILE A 6 5.02 19.38 7.51
CA ILE A 6 5.87 19.09 8.66
C ILE A 6 5.00 18.44 9.72
N THR A 7 5.46 17.31 10.25
CA THR A 7 4.78 16.54 11.29
C THR A 7 5.69 16.41 12.52
N GLN A 8 5.11 15.99 13.63
CA GLN A 8 5.80 15.99 14.93
C GLN A 8 6.79 14.82 15.04
N ASP A 9 6.38 13.66 14.52
CA ASP A 9 7.11 12.41 14.58
C ASP A 9 6.64 11.47 13.46
N PHE A 10 7.18 10.25 13.48
CA PHE A 10 6.89 9.21 12.48
C PHE A 10 5.43 8.74 12.48
N ASP A 11 4.78 8.67 13.64
CA ASP A 11 3.40 8.20 13.75
C ASP A 11 2.44 9.26 13.20
N HIS A 12 2.64 10.52 13.59
CA HIS A 12 1.88 11.63 13.04
C HIS A 12 2.10 11.78 11.52
N MET A 13 3.33 11.61 11.03
CA MET A 13 3.61 11.55 9.58
C MET A 13 2.80 10.46 8.88
N SER A 14 2.79 9.26 9.47
CA SER A 14 2.13 8.07 8.93
C SER A 14 0.61 8.23 8.88
N GLU A 15 0.01 8.78 9.93
CA GLU A 15 -1.42 9.09 9.98
C GLU A 15 -1.80 10.14 8.93
N VAL A 16 -1.03 11.23 8.84
CA VAL A 16 -1.28 12.30 7.87
C VAL A 16 -1.18 11.78 6.44
N ALA A 17 -0.15 11.00 6.13
CA ALA A 17 0.04 10.43 4.81
C ALA A 17 -1.08 9.42 4.47
N SER A 18 -1.50 8.58 5.43
CA SER A 18 -2.65 7.68 5.26
C SER A 18 -3.95 8.44 4.99
N ARG A 19 -4.20 9.55 5.71
CA ARG A 19 -5.36 10.40 5.48
C ARG A 19 -5.37 10.95 4.05
N LEU A 20 -4.24 11.48 3.57
CA LEU A 20 -4.15 12.02 2.21
C LEU A 20 -4.48 10.96 1.15
N VAL A 21 -3.96 9.73 1.32
CA VAL A 21 -4.24 8.61 0.40
C VAL A 21 -5.72 8.23 0.44
N VAL A 22 -6.31 8.13 1.64
CA VAL A 22 -7.73 7.74 1.78
C VAL A 22 -8.68 8.80 1.24
N ASP A 23 -8.36 10.08 1.45
CA ASP A 23 -9.17 11.17 0.91
C ASP A 23 -9.15 11.16 -0.62
N ASP A 24 -7.98 10.92 -1.24
CA ASP A 24 -7.89 10.81 -2.70
C ASP A 24 -8.63 9.55 -3.22
N ILE A 25 -8.48 8.39 -2.57
CA ILE A 25 -9.23 7.18 -2.93
C ILE A 25 -10.73 7.45 -2.92
N LYS A 26 -11.26 8.05 -1.85
CA LYS A 26 -12.68 8.36 -1.71
C LYS A 26 -13.16 9.31 -2.80
N GLU A 27 -12.41 10.38 -3.05
CA GLU A 27 -12.73 11.36 -4.09
C GLU A 27 -12.82 10.69 -5.46
N LYS A 28 -11.83 9.87 -5.82
CA LYS A 28 -11.78 9.22 -7.14
C LYS A 28 -12.80 8.08 -7.27
N GLN A 29 -13.01 7.29 -6.23
CA GLN A 29 -14.02 6.22 -6.24
C GLN A 29 -15.46 6.77 -6.30
N GLY A 30 -15.70 7.99 -5.82
CA GLY A 30 -17.00 8.66 -5.96
C GLY A 30 -17.42 8.90 -7.41
N GLY A 31 -16.48 8.95 -8.35
CA GLY A 31 -16.75 9.20 -9.78
C GLY A 31 -16.21 8.16 -10.77
N LYS A 32 -15.51 7.12 -10.32
CA LYS A 32 -14.88 6.10 -11.20
C LYS A 32 -14.99 4.72 -10.60
N GLU A 33 -15.23 3.69 -11.41
CA GLU A 33 -15.36 2.30 -10.94
C GLU A 33 -14.09 1.72 -10.29
N SER A 34 -12.90 2.23 -10.61
CA SER A 34 -11.63 1.69 -10.11
C SER A 34 -10.63 2.77 -9.69
N TYR A 35 -9.73 2.40 -8.79
CA TYR A 35 -8.62 3.23 -8.30
C TYR A 35 -7.30 2.48 -8.46
N VAL A 36 -6.27 3.17 -8.95
CA VAL A 36 -4.92 2.60 -9.13
C VAL A 36 -3.98 3.19 -8.10
N LEU A 37 -3.34 2.34 -7.30
CA LEU A 37 -2.47 2.73 -6.20
C LEU A 37 -1.03 2.26 -6.43
N GLY A 38 -0.09 3.20 -6.57
CA GLY A 38 1.34 2.90 -6.56
C GLY A 38 1.85 2.72 -5.12
N LEU A 39 2.69 1.72 -4.89
CA LEU A 39 3.20 1.32 -3.57
C LEU A 39 4.73 1.33 -3.56
N ALA A 40 5.30 2.10 -2.63
CA ALA A 40 6.73 2.11 -2.37
C ALA A 40 7.10 1.12 -1.25
N THR A 41 8.35 0.65 -1.22
CA THR A 41 8.87 -0.19 -0.13
C THR A 41 9.81 0.59 0.80
N GLY A 42 10.35 -0.10 1.81
CA GLY A 42 11.22 0.48 2.83
C GLY A 42 10.47 0.89 4.11
N ASN A 43 11.20 1.41 5.09
CA ASN A 43 10.65 1.66 6.42
C ASN A 43 9.65 2.84 6.45
N SER A 44 9.88 3.85 5.62
CA SER A 44 9.08 5.10 5.62
C SER A 44 7.56 4.88 5.46
N PRO A 45 7.07 4.06 4.50
CA PRO A 45 5.63 3.85 4.34
C PRO A 45 4.99 2.83 5.32
N THR A 46 5.75 2.15 6.18
CA THR A 46 5.22 1.07 7.03
C THR A 46 4.07 1.53 7.94
N GLY A 47 4.20 2.69 8.58
CA GLY A 47 3.14 3.26 9.40
C GLY A 47 1.90 3.62 8.56
N LEU A 48 2.10 4.25 7.39
CA LEU A 48 1.03 4.56 6.45
C LEU A 48 0.23 3.30 6.08
N TYR A 49 0.91 2.18 5.79
CA TYR A 49 0.26 0.93 5.40
C TYR A 49 -0.60 0.35 6.52
N LYS A 50 -0.11 0.40 7.77
CA LYS A 50 -0.88 -0.03 8.94
C LYS A 50 -2.15 0.81 9.12
N HIS A 51 -2.05 2.14 8.97
CA HIS A 51 -3.23 3.02 9.02
C HIS A 51 -4.19 2.78 7.84
N LEU A 52 -3.66 2.60 6.63
CA LEU A 52 -4.45 2.35 5.43
C LEU A 52 -5.24 1.04 5.55
N ALA A 53 -4.58 -0.04 5.98
CA ALA A 53 -5.23 -1.33 6.23
C ALA A 53 -6.32 -1.21 7.31
N LYS A 54 -6.04 -0.49 8.41
CA LYS A 54 -7.04 -0.24 9.47
C LYS A 54 -8.26 0.50 8.93
N LYS A 55 -8.09 1.48 8.04
CA LYS A 55 -9.18 2.24 7.41
C LYS A 55 -9.95 1.39 6.40
N ALA A 56 -9.25 0.59 5.58
CA ALA A 56 -9.88 -0.37 4.67
C ALA A 56 -10.75 -1.37 5.45
N ASN A 57 -10.23 -1.93 6.53
CA ASN A 57 -10.93 -2.92 7.37
C ASN A 57 -12.14 -2.34 8.11
N LYS A 58 -12.20 -1.02 8.28
CA LYS A 58 -13.37 -0.30 8.82
C LYS A 58 -14.41 0.04 7.75
N GLY A 59 -14.12 -0.20 6.47
CA GLY A 59 -14.98 0.18 5.36
C GLY A 59 -14.94 1.67 5.05
N ASP A 60 -13.86 2.38 5.41
CA ASP A 60 -13.72 3.79 5.08
C ASP A 60 -13.74 4.01 3.55
N PHE A 61 -13.28 3.04 2.76
CA PHE A 61 -13.31 3.05 1.30
C PHE A 61 -13.43 1.61 0.79
N ASP A 62 -13.80 1.44 -0.49
CA ASP A 62 -13.99 0.13 -1.08
C ASP A 62 -12.66 -0.44 -1.59
N SER A 63 -12.07 -1.35 -0.83
CA SER A 63 -10.80 -1.98 -1.18
C SER A 63 -10.91 -2.89 -2.41
N THR A 64 -12.10 -3.43 -2.71
CA THR A 64 -12.34 -4.33 -3.86
C THR A 64 -12.27 -3.63 -5.21
N ARG A 65 -12.15 -2.29 -5.20
CA ARG A 65 -12.01 -1.45 -6.38
C ARG A 65 -10.58 -0.93 -6.59
N ILE A 66 -9.63 -1.36 -5.75
CA ILE A 66 -8.23 -0.97 -5.84
C ILE A 66 -7.44 -2.00 -6.64
N THR A 67 -6.70 -1.53 -7.63
CA THR A 67 -5.58 -2.26 -8.25
C THR A 67 -4.28 -1.60 -7.79
N SER A 68 -3.34 -2.37 -7.25
CA SER A 68 -2.05 -1.81 -6.82
C SER A 68 -0.89 -2.24 -7.70
N PHE A 69 0.15 -1.41 -7.74
CA PHE A 69 1.43 -1.70 -8.38
C PHE A 69 2.57 -1.36 -7.43
N ASN A 70 3.49 -2.29 -7.22
CA ASN A 70 4.75 -1.97 -6.58
C ASN A 70 5.65 -1.18 -7.53
N LEU A 71 6.43 -0.23 -7.00
CA LEU A 71 7.33 0.59 -7.83
C LEU A 71 8.51 -0.20 -8.39
N ASP A 72 8.99 -1.19 -7.64
CA ASP A 72 10.20 -1.95 -7.93
C ASP A 72 10.19 -3.34 -7.28
N GLU A 73 11.13 -4.17 -7.71
CA GLU A 73 11.46 -5.48 -7.13
C GLU A 73 12.94 -5.78 -7.40
N TYR A 74 13.56 -6.55 -6.51
CA TYR A 74 14.95 -6.96 -6.71
C TYR A 74 15.10 -7.94 -7.88
N ALA A 75 16.05 -7.63 -8.76
CA ALA A 75 16.47 -8.56 -9.81
C ALA A 75 17.36 -9.67 -9.23
N GLY A 76 17.17 -10.90 -9.69
CA GLY A 76 18.06 -12.02 -9.36
C GLY A 76 17.83 -12.67 -7.99
N LEU A 77 16.70 -12.42 -7.33
CA LEU A 77 16.36 -13.10 -6.08
C LEU A 77 16.45 -14.63 -6.21
N PRO A 78 16.87 -15.35 -5.16
CA PRO A 78 16.91 -16.81 -5.16
C PRO A 78 15.54 -17.43 -5.43
N GLY A 79 15.48 -18.37 -6.39
CA GLY A 79 14.26 -19.09 -6.72
C GLY A 79 14.20 -19.51 -8.18
N LYS A 80 13.80 -20.76 -8.43
CA LYS A 80 13.75 -21.33 -9.79
C LYS A 80 12.62 -20.74 -10.64
N ASN A 81 11.63 -20.11 -10.02
CA ASN A 81 10.49 -19.49 -10.67
C ASN A 81 10.06 -18.22 -9.92
N ALA A 82 9.10 -17.48 -10.49
CA ALA A 82 8.63 -16.20 -9.94
C ALA A 82 8.03 -16.37 -8.54
N GLN A 83 7.28 -17.45 -8.31
CA GLN A 83 6.63 -17.71 -7.02
C GLN A 83 7.65 -17.89 -5.90
N GLN A 84 8.74 -18.63 -6.16
CA GLN A 84 9.81 -18.79 -5.17
C GLN A 84 10.55 -17.49 -4.88
N ARG A 85 10.77 -16.66 -5.91
CA ARG A 85 11.44 -15.36 -5.74
C ARG A 85 10.61 -14.37 -4.92
N VAL A 86 9.30 -14.32 -5.16
CA VAL A 86 8.35 -13.49 -4.41
C VAL A 86 8.25 -13.88 -2.94
N MET A 87 8.53 -15.14 -2.60
CA MET A 87 8.54 -15.63 -1.22
C MET A 87 9.90 -15.47 -0.52
N HIS A 88 10.91 -14.94 -1.20
CA HIS A 88 12.21 -14.65 -0.59
C HIS A 88 12.06 -13.49 0.41
N ALA A 89 12.74 -13.56 1.56
CA ALA A 89 12.60 -12.54 2.62
C ALA A 89 13.02 -11.13 2.18
N GLU A 90 13.91 -11.03 1.20
CA GLU A 90 14.34 -9.74 0.62
C GLU A 90 13.41 -9.22 -0.49
N SER A 91 12.42 -10.02 -0.92
CA SER A 91 11.47 -9.57 -1.94
C SER A 91 10.61 -8.42 -1.42
N TYR A 92 10.42 -7.42 -2.26
CA TYR A 92 9.48 -6.33 -2.01
C TYR A 92 8.03 -6.79 -2.06
N SER A 93 7.74 -7.82 -2.84
CA SER A 93 6.46 -8.51 -2.80
C SER A 93 6.24 -9.18 -1.43
N TYR A 94 7.25 -9.87 -0.89
CA TYR A 94 7.19 -10.44 0.45
C TYR A 94 6.99 -9.36 1.52
N PHE A 95 7.74 -8.27 1.44
CA PHE A 95 7.58 -7.09 2.31
C PHE A 95 6.15 -6.55 2.29
N MET A 96 5.55 -6.34 1.10
CA MET A 96 4.19 -5.81 0.99
C MET A 96 3.12 -6.78 1.53
N ILE A 97 3.37 -8.09 1.44
CA ILE A 97 2.50 -9.09 2.09
C ILE A 97 2.51 -8.88 3.61
N GLN A 98 3.68 -8.65 4.21
CA GLN A 98 3.78 -8.44 5.66
C GLN A 98 3.20 -7.09 6.09
N GLU A 99 3.54 -6.00 5.40
CA GLU A 99 3.25 -4.64 5.85
C GLU A 99 1.86 -4.12 5.45
N LEU A 100 1.22 -4.70 4.43
CA LEU A 100 -0.08 -4.22 3.94
C LEU A 100 -1.05 -5.36 3.64
N PHE A 101 -0.75 -6.22 2.67
CA PHE A 101 -1.76 -7.12 2.09
C PHE A 101 -2.23 -8.20 3.07
N GLY A 102 -1.34 -8.66 3.95
CA GLY A 102 -1.66 -9.59 5.04
C GLY A 102 -2.59 -8.97 6.09
N LEU A 103 -2.55 -7.65 6.26
CA LEU A 103 -3.36 -6.93 7.24
C LEU A 103 -4.79 -6.65 6.77
N LEU A 104 -5.08 -6.77 5.47
CA LEU A 104 -6.40 -6.51 4.90
C LEU A 104 -7.38 -7.66 5.15
N HIS A 105 -8.56 -7.34 5.67
CA HIS A 105 -9.69 -8.28 5.76
C HIS A 105 -10.31 -8.52 4.38
N THR A 106 -10.63 -7.43 3.67
CA THR A 106 -11.12 -7.46 2.29
C THR A 106 -9.97 -7.08 1.35
N LYS A 107 -9.58 -8.03 0.49
CA LYS A 107 -8.42 -7.86 -0.40
C LYS A 107 -8.67 -6.81 -1.47
N PHE A 108 -7.58 -6.25 -1.98
CA PHE A 108 -7.62 -5.45 -3.20
C PHE A 108 -8.09 -6.30 -4.38
N ARG A 109 -8.67 -5.63 -5.38
CA ARG A 109 -9.10 -6.29 -6.62
C ARG A 109 -7.98 -7.07 -7.26
N GLU A 110 -6.80 -6.44 -7.28
CA GLU A 110 -5.62 -6.92 -7.97
C GLU A 110 -4.38 -6.30 -7.34
N VAL A 111 -3.32 -7.09 -7.21
CA VAL A 111 -2.01 -6.67 -6.74
C VAL A 111 -0.96 -7.13 -7.75
N ASN A 112 -0.19 -6.19 -8.28
CA ASN A 112 0.82 -6.42 -9.31
C ASN A 112 2.22 -5.99 -8.86
#